data_AF-A0A8C6XM79-F1
#
_entry.id   AF-A0A8C6XM79-F1
#
_cell.length_a   1.000
_cell.length_b   1.000
_cell.length_c   1.000
_cell.angle_alpha   90.00
_cell.angle_beta   90.00
_cell.angle_gamma   90.00
#
_symmetry.space_group_name_H-M   'P 1'
#
loop_
_entity.id
_entity.type
_entity.pdbx_description
1 polymer ?
#
loop_
_entity_poly.entity_id
_entity_poly.type
_entity_poly.pdbx_seq_one_letter_code
_entity_poly.pdbx_strand_id
1 'polypeptide(L)'
;LTEGSPVSSGKPPGMKLPQLLKATSVPWVDCSHCQVNSSLFPDRQTSQAQFLQNGKGFPSIVVTPFTHLWHFFQLEVPPSVTVGIKPHYGAAMLSFPLRVPLSSAYNPPLQTLTAVHQPVQGMAGFPQPRPPILFQVFRVVSICLGNPPTTFCWEYYDKEKNYHKIGPISPVKFYQDHVKPLFDMESKVCLVNDPRPRNKYNQLYTVDYLGNMVGGRKTLYNNQPVELLKKMVAASIQDGESVWFGCDVGKCFNSKLGINDLKIYNHELMFGVSVKNMKKDERLIFGDSMMTHAMVITAFTKKEEPDEGYEKWRVENSWGEDRGNKGYLLMTDDWFSEFVYEVVIDRKHVPEEVLEVLQQEPICLPAWDPMGALAH
;
A
#
# COMPACT_ATOMS: atom_id res chain seq x y z
N LEU A 1 -34.84 -58.16 30.87
CA LEU A 1 -35.25 -59.55 30.65
C LEU A 1 -35.37 -59.71 29.13
N THR A 2 -34.22 -59.81 28.44
CA THR A 2 -33.57 -61.06 27.94
C THR A 2 -34.35 -61.60 26.73
N GLU A 3 -33.80 -61.92 25.54
CA GLU A 3 -32.48 -62.12 24.91
C GLU A 3 -32.80 -62.12 23.37
N GLY A 4 -31.97 -61.76 22.39
CA GLY A 4 -30.64 -62.25 22.02
C GLY A 4 -30.56 -62.33 20.48
N SER A 5 -29.56 -61.68 19.88
CA SER A 5 -29.12 -61.76 18.46
C SER A 5 -28.50 -63.15 18.13
N PRO A 6 -28.00 -63.52 16.91
CA PRO A 6 -27.53 -62.65 15.82
C PRO A 6 -27.58 -63.16 14.33
N VAL A 7 -27.06 -62.29 13.43
CA VAL A 7 -26.26 -62.55 12.20
C VAL A 7 -26.88 -62.26 10.80
N SER A 8 -26.36 -61.16 10.22
CA SER A 8 -26.00 -60.88 8.80
C SER A 8 -27.10 -60.82 7.73
N SER A 9 -27.00 -60.12 6.60
CA SER A 9 -26.20 -58.98 6.11
C SER A 9 -26.72 -58.72 4.69
N GLY A 10 -27.14 -57.51 4.35
CA GLY A 10 -27.53 -57.18 2.97
C GLY A 10 -28.14 -55.79 2.81
N LYS A 11 -27.28 -54.77 2.62
CA LYS A 11 -27.64 -53.46 2.05
C LYS A 11 -26.81 -53.24 0.78
N PRO A 12 -27.40 -52.78 -0.34
CA PRO A 12 -26.67 -52.51 -1.57
C PRO A 12 -25.85 -51.18 -1.50
N PRO A 13 -24.85 -51.01 -2.39
CA PRO A 13 -23.67 -50.18 -2.13
C PRO A 13 -23.83 -48.69 -2.45
N GLY A 14 -23.06 -47.89 -1.71
CA GLY A 14 -22.92 -46.45 -1.85
C GLY A 14 -21.86 -45.99 -2.88
N MET A 15 -21.89 -44.67 -3.06
CA MET A 15 -21.05 -43.81 -3.89
C MET A 15 -19.54 -44.11 -3.93
N LYS A 16 -18.91 -43.76 -5.05
CA LYS A 16 -17.52 -43.28 -5.10
C LYS A 16 -17.42 -41.97 -5.88
N LEU A 17 -17.13 -40.88 -5.17
CA LEU A 17 -16.51 -39.66 -5.70
C LEU A 17 -15.08 -39.99 -6.16
N PRO A 18 -14.58 -39.46 -7.28
CA PRO A 18 -13.16 -39.57 -7.60
C PRO A 18 -12.33 -38.53 -6.83
N GLN A 19 -11.27 -39.05 -6.22
CA GLN A 19 -10.24 -38.36 -5.45
C GLN A 19 -9.33 -37.47 -6.31
N LEU A 20 -8.81 -36.44 -5.63
CA LEU A 20 -7.64 -35.65 -5.99
C LEU A 20 -6.36 -36.50 -6.18
N LEU A 21 -5.39 -35.87 -6.87
CA LEU A 21 -3.96 -36.16 -7.03
C LEU A 21 -3.56 -37.04 -8.22
N LYS A 22 -3.05 -36.37 -9.25
CA LYS A 22 -1.71 -36.65 -9.79
C LYS A 22 -1.08 -35.35 -10.30
N ALA A 23 -0.08 -34.89 -9.55
CA ALA A 23 0.90 -33.94 -10.06
C ALA A 23 1.70 -34.65 -11.16
N THR A 24 1.57 -34.19 -12.40
CA THR A 24 2.49 -34.55 -13.47
C THR A 24 3.53 -33.44 -13.58
N SER A 25 4.72 -33.74 -13.06
CA SER A 25 5.95 -33.01 -13.31
C SER A 25 6.24 -32.98 -14.81
N VAL A 26 6.25 -31.78 -15.40
CA VAL A 26 6.85 -31.56 -16.73
C VAL A 26 8.28 -31.03 -16.48
N PRO A 27 9.31 -31.58 -17.13
CA PRO A 27 10.70 -31.23 -16.83
C PRO A 27 11.02 -29.78 -17.15
N TRP A 28 11.76 -29.15 -16.25
CA TRP A 28 12.46 -27.89 -16.49
C TRP A 28 13.46 -28.07 -17.63
N VAL A 29 13.30 -27.28 -18.69
CA VAL A 29 14.38 -27.09 -19.67
C VAL A 29 15.29 -26.02 -19.10
N ASP A 30 16.47 -26.47 -18.69
CA ASP A 30 17.61 -25.65 -18.31
C ASP A 30 18.03 -24.80 -19.51
N CYS A 31 17.93 -23.48 -19.37
CA CYS A 31 18.47 -22.52 -20.33
C CYS A 31 19.51 -21.64 -19.62
N SER A 32 20.41 -22.26 -18.86
CA SER A 32 21.72 -21.70 -18.64
C SER A 32 22.47 -21.77 -19.97
N HIS A 33 22.42 -20.70 -20.77
CA HIS A 33 23.41 -20.30 -21.81
C HIS A 33 22.90 -19.03 -22.52
N CYS A 34 23.03 -17.88 -21.86
CA CYS A 34 23.08 -16.58 -22.54
C CYS A 34 24.20 -15.76 -21.88
N GLN A 35 25.44 -16.00 -22.35
CA GLN A 35 26.54 -15.09 -22.15
C GLN A 35 26.20 -13.78 -22.88
N VAL A 36 25.91 -12.70 -22.15
CA VAL A 36 25.88 -11.36 -22.75
C VAL A 36 27.31 -10.85 -22.80
N ASN A 37 27.86 -10.93 -24.00
CA ASN A 37 29.18 -10.46 -24.39
C ASN A 37 29.28 -8.95 -24.17
N SER A 38 30.25 -8.52 -23.36
CA SER A 38 30.60 -7.13 -23.13
C SER A 38 31.40 -6.59 -24.31
N SER A 39 30.75 -6.00 -25.30
CA SER A 39 31.38 -5.04 -26.22
C SER A 39 30.30 -4.37 -27.06
N LEU A 40 30.36 -3.03 -27.11
CA LEU A 40 29.79 -2.09 -28.09
C LEU A 40 29.22 -0.85 -27.38
N PHE A 41 30.14 -0.01 -26.90
CA PHE A 41 29.91 1.43 -26.79
C PHE A 41 30.45 2.09 -28.06
N PRO A 42 29.72 3.05 -28.65
CA PRO A 42 30.36 4.20 -29.26
C PRO A 42 30.01 5.46 -28.48
N ASP A 43 31.07 6.21 -28.16
CA ASP A 43 31.05 7.60 -27.72
C ASP A 43 30.11 8.47 -28.56
N ARG A 44 29.35 9.35 -27.91
CA ARG A 44 28.99 10.66 -28.48
C ARG A 44 28.71 11.68 -27.38
N GLN A 45 29.66 12.58 -27.22
CA GLN A 45 29.51 13.87 -26.56
C GLN A 45 28.62 14.82 -27.39
N THR A 46 28.12 15.84 -26.66
CA THR A 46 27.66 17.17 -27.10
C THR A 46 26.36 17.30 -27.92
N SER A 47 25.34 17.86 -27.27
CA SER A 47 24.74 19.15 -27.68
C SER A 47 23.84 19.72 -26.57
N GLN A 48 24.26 20.83 -25.97
CA GLN A 48 23.41 21.72 -25.20
C GLN A 48 22.64 22.66 -26.13
N ALA A 49 21.42 23.03 -25.71
CA ALA A 49 20.88 24.39 -25.63
C ALA A 49 19.48 24.60 -26.24
N GLN A 50 18.73 25.46 -25.53
CA GLN A 50 17.51 26.20 -25.89
C GLN A 50 16.16 25.47 -25.70
N PHE A 51 15.42 25.81 -24.64
CA PHE A 51 14.40 26.86 -24.66
C PHE A 51 13.84 27.08 -23.24
N LEU A 52 13.90 28.32 -22.77
CA LEU A 52 13.22 28.85 -21.57
C LEU A 52 12.07 29.74 -22.06
N GLN A 53 10.89 29.64 -21.43
CA GLN A 53 10.11 30.79 -20.93
C GLN A 53 8.72 30.33 -20.45
N ASN A 54 8.46 30.52 -19.15
CA ASN A 54 7.35 31.32 -18.62
C ASN A 54 7.25 31.11 -17.10
N GLY A 55 7.49 32.18 -16.36
CA GLY A 55 7.56 32.17 -14.91
C GLY A 55 6.21 32.46 -14.23
N LYS A 56 6.10 32.02 -12.98
CA LYS A 56 5.41 32.67 -11.85
C LYS A 56 5.99 32.06 -10.56
N GLY A 57 6.27 32.92 -9.58
CA GLY A 57 7.12 32.62 -8.41
C GLY A 57 6.47 31.74 -7.34
N PHE A 58 7.32 31.14 -6.49
CA PHE A 58 6.93 30.34 -5.32
C PHE A 58 7.78 30.73 -4.09
N PRO A 59 7.22 30.65 -2.86
CA PRO A 59 7.92 30.98 -1.63
C PRO A 59 8.74 29.80 -1.07
N SER A 60 9.63 30.15 -0.15
CA SER A 60 10.76 29.42 0.43
C SER A 60 10.46 28.01 0.97
N ILE A 61 11.37 27.07 0.69
CA ILE A 61 11.34 25.66 1.11
C ILE A 61 12.06 25.52 2.46
N VAL A 62 11.37 25.01 3.47
CA VAL A 62 11.96 24.46 4.70
C VAL A 62 11.80 22.94 4.65
N VAL A 63 12.89 22.21 4.88
CA VAL A 63 13.00 20.76 4.67
C VAL A 63 12.64 20.01 5.96
N THR A 64 11.59 19.18 5.92
CA THR A 64 11.18 18.24 6.97
C THR A 64 11.52 16.79 6.55
N PRO A 65 11.72 15.86 7.50
CA PRO A 65 12.33 14.57 7.23
C PRO A 65 11.38 13.60 6.49
N PHE A 66 11.93 12.97 5.45
CA PHE A 66 11.27 11.99 4.60
C PHE A 66 11.19 10.61 5.29
N THR A 67 10.02 10.30 5.86
CA THR A 67 9.66 8.96 6.32
C THR A 67 8.45 8.35 5.60
N HIS A 68 7.72 9.09 4.75
CA HIS A 68 6.32 8.73 4.39
C HIS A 68 6.01 8.26 2.93
N LEU A 69 6.96 8.15 1.99
CA LEU A 69 6.77 7.59 0.63
C LEU A 69 6.98 6.07 0.49
N TRP A 70 7.49 5.36 1.49
CA TRP A 70 8.32 4.18 1.19
C TRP A 70 7.59 2.84 1.05
N HIS A 71 6.32 2.74 1.43
CA HIS A 71 5.60 1.46 1.45
C HIS A 71 4.87 1.06 0.17
N PHE A 72 4.87 1.90 -0.86
CA PHE A 72 4.24 1.55 -2.15
C PHE A 72 5.02 0.51 -2.98
N PHE A 73 6.25 0.14 -2.59
CA PHE A 73 7.14 -0.70 -3.41
C PHE A 73 7.46 -2.10 -2.85
N GLN A 74 6.90 -2.49 -1.70
CA GLN A 74 7.08 -3.84 -1.13
C GLN A 74 5.88 -4.77 -1.38
N LEU A 75 5.27 -4.65 -2.55
CA LEU A 75 4.35 -5.66 -3.02
C LEU A 75 5.17 -6.76 -3.69
N GLU A 76 5.46 -7.86 -2.98
CA GLU A 76 5.68 -9.15 -3.65
C GLU A 76 4.33 -9.58 -4.22
N VAL A 77 3.99 -9.01 -5.38
CA VAL A 77 2.89 -9.52 -6.20
C VAL A 77 3.45 -10.78 -6.88
N PRO A 78 2.78 -11.95 -6.83
CA PRO A 78 3.12 -13.05 -7.74
C PRO A 78 3.17 -12.47 -9.15
N PRO A 79 4.13 -12.86 -10.02
CA PRO A 79 4.51 -12.11 -11.21
C PRO A 79 3.27 -11.70 -12.02
N SER A 80 2.79 -10.48 -11.76
CA SER A 80 1.71 -9.88 -12.50
C SER A 80 2.36 -9.25 -13.72
N VAL A 81 1.62 -9.22 -14.82
CA VAL A 81 2.19 -9.13 -16.15
C VAL A 81 2.97 -7.82 -16.41
N THR A 82 2.78 -6.80 -15.58
CA THR A 82 3.48 -5.50 -15.60
C THR A 82 4.86 -5.51 -14.91
N VAL A 83 5.13 -6.46 -14.00
CA VAL A 83 6.46 -6.63 -13.36
C VAL A 83 7.51 -7.03 -14.41
N GLY A 84 7.10 -7.59 -15.55
CA GLY A 84 7.99 -7.90 -16.67
C GLY A 84 8.65 -6.69 -17.34
N ILE A 85 8.07 -5.48 -17.23
CA ILE A 85 8.60 -4.26 -17.86
C ILE A 85 9.63 -3.56 -16.97
N LYS A 86 9.43 -3.60 -15.65
CA LYS A 86 10.39 -3.13 -14.65
C LYS A 86 10.47 -4.16 -13.51
N PRO A 87 11.42 -5.11 -13.59
CA PRO A 87 11.54 -6.15 -12.58
C PRO A 87 12.00 -5.56 -11.23
N HIS A 88 11.72 -6.28 -10.14
CA HIS A 88 12.28 -5.96 -8.84
C HIS A 88 13.80 -6.16 -8.86
N TYR A 89 14.55 -5.07 -8.70
CA TYR A 89 16.00 -5.13 -8.52
C TYR A 89 16.35 -5.47 -7.06
N GLY A 90 17.55 -5.97 -6.78
CA GLY A 90 17.96 -6.38 -5.43
C GLY A 90 17.75 -5.32 -4.34
N ALA A 91 17.87 -4.03 -4.71
CA ALA A 91 17.63 -2.90 -3.79
C ALA A 91 16.14 -2.56 -3.60
N ALA A 92 15.25 -3.01 -4.49
CA ALA A 92 13.81 -2.97 -4.30
C ALA A 92 13.34 -4.04 -3.30
N MET A 93 14.03 -5.19 -3.24
CA MET A 93 13.75 -6.30 -2.30
C MET A 93 14.44 -6.11 -0.94
N LEU A 94 15.62 -5.45 -0.92
CA LEU A 94 16.38 -5.13 0.28
C LEU A 94 16.77 -3.65 0.24
N SER A 95 15.90 -2.79 0.78
CA SER A 95 16.02 -1.33 0.66
C SER A 95 16.91 -0.67 1.72
N PHE A 96 17.34 -1.41 2.76
CA PHE A 96 18.19 -0.88 3.83
C PHE A 96 19.51 -0.25 3.32
N PRO A 97 20.22 -0.82 2.32
CA PRO A 97 21.43 -0.22 1.75
C PRO A 97 21.18 1.06 0.94
N LEU A 98 19.94 1.32 0.50
CA LEU A 98 19.53 2.54 -0.21
C LEU A 98 19.22 3.70 0.74
N ARG A 99 18.74 3.39 1.95
CA ARG A 99 18.29 4.40 2.94
C ARG A 99 19.43 5.28 3.45
N VAL A 100 20.59 4.68 3.72
CA VAL A 100 21.77 5.36 4.25
C VAL A 100 22.33 6.41 3.27
N PRO A 101 22.63 6.09 1.99
CA PRO A 101 23.15 7.08 1.05
C PRO A 101 22.12 8.17 0.71
N LEU A 102 20.82 7.85 0.61
CA LEU A 102 19.78 8.86 0.38
C LEU A 102 19.66 9.81 1.58
N SER A 103 19.58 9.29 2.79
CA SER A 103 19.53 10.12 4.00
C SER A 103 20.79 11.00 4.13
N SER A 104 21.96 10.48 3.78
CA SER A 104 23.21 11.24 3.79
C SER A 104 23.28 12.32 2.71
N ALA A 105 22.70 12.08 1.52
CA ALA A 105 22.64 13.07 0.45
C ALA A 105 21.68 14.22 0.77
N TYR A 106 20.61 13.94 1.50
CA TYR A 106 19.64 14.95 1.96
C TYR A 106 20.07 15.70 3.22
N ASN A 107 20.85 15.07 4.10
CA ASN A 107 21.45 15.70 5.29
C ASN A 107 22.97 15.87 5.11
N PRO A 108 23.43 16.77 4.22
CA PRO A 108 24.84 17.10 4.16
C PRO A 108 25.24 17.78 5.49
N PRO A 109 26.54 17.79 5.86
CA PRO A 109 27.02 18.43 7.08
C PRO A 109 26.44 19.86 7.23
N LEU A 110 26.10 20.27 8.46
CA LEU A 110 25.50 21.60 8.76
C LEU A 110 26.24 22.78 8.08
N GLN A 111 27.54 22.65 7.83
CA GLN A 111 28.39 23.64 7.15
C GLN A 111 28.00 23.91 5.68
N THR A 112 27.33 22.96 5.02
CA THR A 112 26.87 23.09 3.62
C THR A 112 25.49 23.74 3.50
N LEU A 113 24.63 23.62 4.52
CA LEU A 113 23.30 24.25 4.54
C LEU A 113 23.38 25.77 4.74
N THR A 114 24.33 26.24 5.56
CA THR A 114 24.62 27.66 5.75
C THR A 114 25.23 28.33 4.51
N ALA A 115 25.96 27.58 3.68
CA ALA A 115 26.50 28.09 2.41
C ALA A 115 25.42 28.29 1.33
N VAL A 116 24.34 27.48 1.35
CA VAL A 116 23.22 27.59 0.40
C VAL A 116 22.21 28.67 0.82
N HIS A 117 22.17 29.03 2.11
CA HIS A 117 21.27 30.04 2.68
C HIS A 117 21.85 31.46 2.74
N GLN A 118 23.07 31.72 2.26
CA GLN A 118 23.52 33.11 2.13
C GLN A 118 22.74 33.80 1.00
N PRO A 119 21.98 34.86 1.29
CA PRO A 119 21.31 35.62 0.25
C PRO A 119 22.39 36.37 -0.53
N VAL A 120 22.75 35.86 -1.71
CA VAL A 120 23.50 36.67 -2.68
C VAL A 120 22.53 37.73 -3.18
N GLN A 121 22.56 38.90 -2.54
CA GLN A 121 21.90 40.09 -3.03
C GLN A 121 22.46 40.39 -4.43
N GLY A 122 21.60 40.38 -5.45
CA GLY A 122 21.91 41.04 -6.74
C GLY A 122 22.01 40.17 -8.00
N MET A 123 21.37 39.00 -8.11
CA MET A 123 21.23 38.33 -9.42
C MET A 123 19.80 37.86 -9.70
N ALA A 124 18.96 38.78 -10.16
CA ALA A 124 17.73 38.46 -10.87
C ALA A 124 18.09 38.10 -12.32
N GLY A 125 17.97 36.81 -12.72
CA GLY A 125 18.01 36.45 -14.14
C GLY A 125 18.69 35.13 -14.54
N PHE A 126 19.34 34.39 -13.64
CA PHE A 126 19.91 33.08 -14.01
C PHE A 126 18.96 31.93 -13.64
N PRO A 127 18.74 30.94 -14.54
CA PRO A 127 18.02 29.72 -14.18
C PRO A 127 18.83 29.03 -13.08
N GLN A 128 18.25 28.95 -11.88
CA GLN A 128 18.87 28.24 -10.78
C GLN A 128 19.17 26.81 -11.25
N PRO A 129 20.43 26.34 -11.21
CA PRO A 129 20.73 24.97 -11.56
C PRO A 129 19.86 24.06 -10.70
N ARG A 130 19.19 23.07 -11.32
CA ARG A 130 18.48 22.00 -10.57
C ARG A 130 19.39 21.60 -9.42
N PRO A 131 18.94 21.70 -8.16
CA PRO A 131 19.85 21.72 -7.02
C PRO A 131 20.76 20.49 -7.09
N PRO A 132 22.08 20.63 -6.91
CA PRO A 132 23.06 19.54 -7.05
C PRO A 132 22.65 18.24 -6.34
N ILE A 133 21.88 18.37 -5.25
CA ILE A 133 21.30 17.27 -4.46
C ILE A 133 20.33 16.41 -5.28
N LEU A 134 19.42 16.99 -6.09
CA LEU A 134 18.43 16.22 -6.85
C LEU A 134 19.10 15.34 -7.92
N PHE A 135 20.18 15.82 -8.52
CA PHE A 135 20.97 15.03 -9.45
C PHE A 135 21.66 13.83 -8.76
N GLN A 136 22.20 14.04 -7.56
CA GLN A 136 22.80 12.96 -6.77
C GLN A 136 21.75 11.91 -6.37
N VAL A 137 20.58 12.36 -5.91
CA VAL A 137 19.44 11.47 -5.58
C VAL A 137 19.03 10.66 -6.81
N PHE A 138 18.81 11.32 -7.95
CA PHE A 138 18.44 10.64 -9.19
C PHE A 138 19.50 9.62 -9.62
N ARG A 139 20.80 9.95 -9.49
CA ARG A 139 21.90 9.03 -9.80
C ARG A 139 21.87 7.78 -8.90
N VAL A 140 21.76 7.95 -7.58
CA VAL A 140 21.70 6.83 -6.63
C VAL A 140 20.49 5.93 -6.92
N VAL A 141 19.31 6.54 -7.08
CA VAL A 141 18.07 5.80 -7.36
C VAL A 141 18.17 5.04 -8.69
N SER A 142 18.70 5.67 -9.74
CA SER A 142 18.81 5.06 -11.06
C SER A 142 19.84 3.92 -11.10
N ILE A 143 20.94 4.03 -10.34
CA ILE A 143 21.92 2.94 -10.20
C ILE A 143 21.26 1.73 -9.51
N CYS A 144 20.46 1.95 -8.47
CA CYS A 144 19.89 0.87 -7.68
C CYS A 144 18.62 0.26 -8.30
N LEU A 145 17.79 1.06 -8.97
CA LEU A 145 16.44 0.67 -9.43
C LEU A 145 16.28 0.71 -10.96
N GLY A 146 17.32 1.10 -11.69
CA GLY A 146 17.24 1.36 -13.13
C GLY A 146 16.48 2.63 -13.48
N ASN A 147 16.64 3.06 -14.73
CA ASN A 147 15.89 4.19 -15.28
C ASN A 147 14.46 3.75 -15.62
N PRO A 148 13.41 4.47 -15.19
CA PRO A 148 12.05 4.18 -15.61
C PRO A 148 11.91 4.39 -17.13
N PRO A 149 11.26 3.46 -17.86
CA PRO A 149 11.08 3.59 -19.31
C PRO A 149 10.15 4.77 -19.65
N THR A 150 10.50 5.54 -20.68
CA THR A 150 9.62 6.59 -21.21
C THR A 150 8.52 6.02 -22.11
N THR A 151 8.81 4.89 -22.78
CA THR A 151 7.87 4.07 -23.54
C THR A 151 8.22 2.59 -23.39
N PHE A 152 7.24 1.71 -23.55
CA PHE A 152 7.43 0.26 -23.55
C PHE A 152 6.46 -0.44 -24.51
N CYS A 153 6.77 -1.69 -24.82
CA CYS A 153 5.85 -2.65 -25.44
C CYS A 153 5.63 -3.78 -24.45
N TRP A 154 4.38 -4.07 -24.14
CA TRP A 154 3.98 -5.19 -23.30
C TRP A 154 3.42 -6.30 -24.18
N GLU A 155 4.04 -7.47 -24.12
CA GLU A 155 3.65 -8.66 -24.88
C GLU A 155 3.26 -9.76 -23.89
N TYR A 156 2.12 -10.41 -24.11
CA TYR A 156 1.61 -11.43 -23.19
C TYR A 156 0.71 -12.44 -23.91
N TYR A 157 0.48 -13.58 -23.26
CA TYR A 157 -0.54 -14.54 -23.66
C TYR A 157 -1.72 -14.46 -22.70
N ASP A 158 -2.95 -14.46 -23.22
CA ASP A 158 -4.16 -14.53 -22.39
C ASP A 158 -4.40 -15.95 -21.84
N LYS A 159 -5.48 -16.14 -21.08
CA LYS A 159 -5.83 -17.43 -20.48
C LYS A 159 -6.16 -18.48 -21.56
N GLU A 160 -6.61 -18.04 -22.71
CA GLU A 160 -6.92 -18.80 -23.92
C GLU A 160 -5.68 -19.10 -24.77
N LYS A 161 -4.49 -18.65 -24.33
CA LYS A 161 -3.19 -18.80 -24.99
C LYS A 161 -3.05 -18.03 -26.31
N ASN A 162 -3.84 -17.00 -26.54
CA ASN A 162 -3.66 -16.09 -27.66
C ASN A 162 -2.59 -15.05 -27.34
N TYR A 163 -1.74 -14.73 -28.32
CA TYR A 163 -0.73 -13.69 -28.19
C TYR A 163 -1.35 -12.30 -28.32
N HIS A 164 -0.95 -11.39 -27.43
CA HIS A 164 -1.35 -9.99 -27.40
C HIS A 164 -0.13 -9.09 -27.26
N LYS A 165 -0.28 -7.85 -27.76
CA LYS A 165 0.73 -6.80 -27.66
C LYS A 165 0.08 -5.44 -27.44
N ILE A 166 0.58 -4.70 -26.46
CA ILE A 166 0.24 -3.30 -26.21
C ILE A 166 1.51 -2.46 -26.31
N GLY A 167 1.56 -1.56 -27.28
CA GLY A 167 2.65 -0.58 -27.42
C GLY A 167 3.17 -0.42 -28.86
N PRO A 168 4.13 0.51 -29.08
CA PRO A 168 4.82 1.31 -28.06
C PRO A 168 3.91 2.35 -27.40
N ILE A 169 3.92 2.40 -26.06
CA ILE A 169 3.07 3.30 -25.26
C ILE A 169 3.86 3.86 -24.07
N SER A 170 3.50 5.06 -23.60
CA SER A 170 4.08 5.62 -22.36
C SER A 170 3.33 5.09 -21.14
N PRO A 171 3.96 5.04 -19.94
CA PRO A 171 3.27 4.63 -18.71
C PRO A 171 2.01 5.46 -18.40
N VAL A 172 2.04 6.76 -18.69
CA VAL A 172 0.88 7.64 -18.49
C VAL A 172 -0.28 7.27 -19.41
N LYS A 173 0.00 7.05 -20.71
CA LYS A 173 -1.04 6.61 -21.66
C LYS A 173 -1.55 5.22 -21.32
N PHE A 174 -0.68 4.31 -20.90
CA PHE A 174 -1.10 2.98 -20.47
C PHE A 174 -2.09 3.04 -19.30
N TYR A 175 -1.82 3.88 -18.29
CA TYR A 175 -2.78 4.13 -17.22
C TYR A 175 -4.09 4.74 -17.75
N GLN A 176 -4.01 5.79 -18.56
CA GLN A 176 -5.18 6.50 -19.08
C GLN A 176 -6.10 5.62 -19.94
N ASP A 177 -5.51 4.79 -20.81
CA ASP A 177 -6.24 4.03 -21.82
C ASP A 177 -6.70 2.65 -21.30
N HIS A 178 -5.93 2.02 -20.41
CA HIS A 178 -6.18 0.62 -19.99
C HIS A 178 -6.52 0.43 -18.51
N VAL A 179 -6.17 1.38 -17.63
CA VAL A 179 -6.38 1.23 -16.18
C VAL A 179 -7.45 2.20 -15.67
N LYS A 180 -7.29 3.51 -15.88
CA LYS A 180 -8.21 4.56 -15.39
C LYS A 180 -9.69 4.31 -15.74
N PRO A 181 -10.05 3.78 -16.93
CA PRO A 181 -11.45 3.51 -17.25
C PRO A 181 -12.08 2.39 -16.39
N LEU A 182 -11.25 1.52 -15.81
CA LEU A 182 -11.66 0.40 -14.95
C LEU A 182 -11.43 0.71 -13.46
N PHE A 183 -10.38 1.47 -13.16
CA PHE A 183 -9.97 1.84 -11.80
C PHE A 183 -9.38 3.25 -11.82
N ASP A 184 -10.25 4.25 -11.58
CA ASP A 184 -9.83 5.64 -11.53
C ASP A 184 -9.36 6.03 -10.12
N MET A 185 -8.08 6.36 -9.97
CA MET A 185 -7.52 6.87 -8.71
C MET A 185 -8.22 8.16 -8.22
N GLU A 186 -8.81 8.96 -9.11
CA GLU A 186 -9.49 10.21 -8.76
C GLU A 186 -10.92 10.00 -8.25
N SER A 187 -11.53 8.85 -8.54
CA SER A 187 -12.85 8.48 -8.00
C SER A 187 -12.77 7.91 -6.59
N LYS A 188 -11.56 7.70 -6.03
CA LYS A 188 -11.37 7.14 -4.70
C LYS A 188 -11.26 8.22 -3.63
N VAL A 189 -11.85 7.95 -2.48
CA VAL A 189 -11.81 8.81 -1.29
C VAL A 189 -11.26 8.06 -0.09
N CYS A 190 -10.44 8.77 0.68
CA CYS A 190 -9.86 8.27 1.90
C CYS A 190 -10.76 8.60 3.09
N LEU A 191 -11.24 7.56 3.77
CA LEU A 191 -11.98 7.65 5.03
C LEU A 191 -11.08 7.13 6.15
N VAL A 192 -10.99 7.88 7.25
CA VAL A 192 -10.24 7.47 8.43
C VAL A 192 -11.15 7.31 9.64
N ASN A 193 -10.72 6.50 10.61
CA ASN A 193 -11.29 6.48 11.95
C ASN A 193 -10.25 6.88 12.97
N ASP A 194 -10.31 8.14 13.36
CA ASP A 194 -9.54 8.74 14.44
C ASP A 194 -10.49 9.13 15.59
N PRO A 195 -10.60 8.28 16.63
CA PRO A 195 -11.51 8.49 17.74
C PRO A 195 -10.99 9.51 18.77
N ARG A 196 -9.83 10.13 18.57
CA ARG A 196 -9.27 11.08 19.55
C ARG A 196 -10.25 12.22 19.82
N PRO A 197 -10.57 12.58 21.08
CA PRO A 197 -11.62 13.54 21.39
C PRO A 197 -11.50 14.92 20.73
N ARG A 198 -10.26 15.34 20.41
CA ARG A 198 -9.96 16.60 19.70
C ARG A 198 -10.28 16.55 18.20
N ASN A 199 -10.34 15.37 17.61
CA ASN A 199 -10.56 15.16 16.19
C ASN A 199 -12.00 14.66 15.99
N LYS A 200 -12.89 15.58 15.60
CA LYS A 200 -14.31 15.27 15.43
C LYS A 200 -14.53 14.50 14.14
N TYR A 201 -15.58 13.69 14.13
CA TYR A 201 -16.09 13.10 12.90
C TYR A 201 -16.75 14.17 12.01
N ASN A 202 -16.92 13.88 10.72
CA ASN A 202 -17.44 14.81 9.71
C ASN A 202 -16.59 16.08 9.56
N GLN A 203 -15.28 15.94 9.75
CA GLN A 203 -14.30 17.00 9.57
C GLN A 203 -13.18 16.49 8.67
N LEU A 204 -12.64 17.40 7.87
CA LEU A 204 -11.50 17.13 7.00
C LEU A 204 -10.20 17.46 7.72
N TYR A 205 -9.23 16.55 7.63
CA TYR A 205 -7.91 16.72 8.21
C TYR A 205 -6.81 16.60 7.15
N THR A 206 -5.69 17.25 7.41
CA THR A 206 -4.41 17.05 6.71
C THR A 206 -3.31 16.98 7.76
N VAL A 207 -2.17 16.37 7.43
CA VAL A 207 -0.99 16.36 8.30
C VAL A 207 0.07 17.28 7.71
N ASP A 208 0.66 18.14 8.54
CA ASP A 208 1.67 19.09 8.12
C ASP A 208 2.89 18.37 7.51
N TYR A 209 3.40 18.90 6.40
CA TYR A 209 4.48 18.32 5.59
C TYR A 209 4.28 16.87 5.09
N LEU A 210 3.10 16.27 5.26
CA LEU A 210 2.81 14.93 4.75
C LEU A 210 2.43 14.96 3.27
N GLY A 211 3.43 14.79 2.41
CA GLY A 211 3.27 14.71 0.97
C GLY A 211 4.53 14.23 0.26
N ASN A 212 4.38 13.88 -1.01
CA ASN A 212 5.46 13.30 -1.81
C ASN A 212 5.82 14.09 -3.08
N MET A 213 5.05 15.13 -3.39
CA MET A 213 5.22 15.92 -4.60
C MET A 213 4.98 17.39 -4.30
N VAL A 214 5.96 18.24 -4.61
CA VAL A 214 5.83 19.70 -4.48
C VAL A 214 4.71 20.17 -5.41
N GLY A 215 3.72 20.88 -4.85
CA GLY A 215 2.54 21.33 -5.59
C GLY A 215 1.54 20.21 -5.94
N GLY A 216 1.75 18.99 -5.43
CA GLY A 216 0.81 17.89 -5.57
C GLY A 216 -0.44 18.04 -4.70
N ARG A 217 -1.32 17.04 -4.77
CA ARG A 217 -2.49 16.96 -3.89
C ARG A 217 -2.04 16.79 -2.43
N LYS A 218 -2.70 17.49 -1.51
CA LYS A 218 -2.52 17.28 -0.07
C LYS A 218 -3.03 15.89 0.32
N THR A 219 -2.45 15.30 1.35
CA THR A 219 -3.00 14.10 2.01
C THR A 219 -4.21 14.53 2.83
N LEU A 220 -5.40 14.09 2.42
CA LEU A 220 -6.66 14.49 3.03
C LEU A 220 -7.35 13.29 3.68
N TYR A 221 -7.77 13.47 4.93
CA TYR A 221 -8.43 12.45 5.73
C TYR A 221 -9.83 12.91 6.12
N ASN A 222 -10.85 12.17 5.66
CA ASN A 222 -12.23 12.39 6.08
C ASN A 222 -12.51 11.52 7.31
N ASN A 223 -12.58 12.15 8.50
CA ASN A 223 -12.70 11.41 9.75
C ASN A 223 -14.15 10.98 10.00
N GLN A 224 -14.35 9.67 10.19
CA GLN A 224 -15.67 9.05 10.28
C GLN A 224 -15.73 7.96 11.36
N PRO A 225 -16.93 7.64 11.90
CA PRO A 225 -17.12 6.51 12.80
C PRO A 225 -16.77 5.19 12.12
N VAL A 226 -16.16 4.26 12.85
CA VAL A 226 -15.69 2.98 12.31
C VAL A 226 -16.82 2.15 11.69
N GLU A 227 -18.04 2.26 12.19
CA GLU A 227 -19.21 1.57 11.63
C GLU A 227 -19.52 2.02 10.21
N LEU A 228 -19.32 3.31 9.90
CA LEU A 228 -19.46 3.81 8.54
C LEU A 228 -18.38 3.20 7.64
N LEU A 229 -17.11 3.17 8.09
CA LEU A 229 -16.02 2.56 7.34
C LEU A 229 -16.36 1.10 6.99
N LYS A 230 -16.73 0.28 7.97
CA LYS A 230 -17.13 -1.13 7.74
C LYS A 230 -18.25 -1.25 6.71
N LYS A 231 -19.28 -0.41 6.81
CA LYS A 231 -20.40 -0.37 5.85
C LYS A 231 -19.92 -0.06 4.43
N MET A 232 -19.03 0.92 4.27
CA MET A 232 -18.47 1.30 2.97
C MET A 232 -17.57 0.21 2.39
N VAL A 233 -16.75 -0.45 3.21
CA VAL A 233 -15.95 -1.59 2.79
C VAL A 233 -16.83 -2.72 2.26
N ALA A 234 -17.88 -3.07 3.02
CA ALA A 234 -18.81 -4.12 2.61
C ALA A 234 -19.52 -3.77 1.30
N ALA A 235 -19.97 -2.52 1.12
CA ALA A 235 -20.60 -2.06 -0.11
C ALA A 235 -19.66 -2.17 -1.33
N SER A 236 -18.38 -1.78 -1.18
CA SER A 236 -17.38 -1.92 -2.23
C SER A 236 -17.18 -3.39 -2.63
N ILE A 237 -17.03 -4.27 -1.64
CA ILE A 237 -16.81 -5.71 -1.90
C ILE A 237 -18.03 -6.35 -2.56
N GLN A 238 -19.24 -5.93 -2.17
CA GLN A 238 -20.48 -6.40 -2.81
C GLN A 238 -20.58 -5.96 -4.27
N ASP A 239 -19.99 -4.81 -4.62
CA ASP A 239 -19.90 -4.31 -6.00
C ASP A 239 -18.68 -4.88 -6.77
N GLY A 240 -17.95 -5.83 -6.17
CA GLY A 240 -16.84 -6.53 -6.80
C GLY A 240 -15.50 -5.77 -6.75
N GLU A 241 -15.38 -4.71 -5.96
CA GLU A 241 -14.14 -3.95 -5.80
C GLU A 241 -13.51 -4.20 -4.42
N SER A 242 -12.28 -4.70 -4.42
CA SER A 242 -11.46 -4.89 -3.21
C SER A 242 -11.00 -3.55 -2.63
N VAL A 243 -10.79 -3.49 -1.31
CA VAL A 243 -10.55 -2.23 -0.60
C VAL A 243 -9.15 -2.16 -0.02
N TRP A 244 -8.39 -1.13 -0.42
CA TRP A 244 -7.15 -0.77 0.27
C TRP A 244 -7.47 -0.24 1.67
N PHE A 245 -6.72 -0.68 2.67
CA PHE A 245 -6.86 -0.18 4.04
C PHE A 245 -5.53 -0.12 4.78
N GLY A 246 -5.48 0.76 5.77
CA GLY A 246 -4.35 0.95 6.67
C GLY A 246 -4.69 0.59 8.11
N CYS A 247 -3.78 -0.11 8.79
CA CYS A 247 -4.00 -0.67 10.12
C CYS A 247 -2.72 -0.79 10.95
N ASP A 248 -2.85 -1.14 12.24
CA ASP A 248 -1.73 -1.59 13.07
C ASP A 248 -1.60 -3.13 13.05
N VAL A 249 -0.97 -3.68 12.01
CA VAL A 249 -0.94 -5.13 11.77
C VAL A 249 -0.23 -5.92 12.87
N GLY A 250 0.67 -5.28 13.63
CA GLY A 250 1.43 -5.94 14.69
C GLY A 250 0.60 -6.27 15.94
N LYS A 251 -0.57 -5.65 16.10
CA LYS A 251 -1.40 -5.81 17.30
C LYS A 251 -2.29 -7.04 17.17
N CYS A 252 -2.31 -7.86 18.23
CA CYS A 252 -3.19 -9.04 18.33
C CYS A 252 -3.19 -9.90 17.05
N PHE A 253 -1.99 -10.20 16.55
CA PHE A 253 -1.77 -10.84 15.25
C PHE A 253 -0.88 -12.08 15.36
N ASN A 254 -1.25 -13.15 14.65
CA ASN A 254 -0.42 -14.32 14.46
C ASN A 254 -0.09 -14.49 12.97
N SER A 255 1.18 -14.29 12.60
CA SER A 255 1.63 -14.30 11.20
C SER A 255 1.64 -15.67 10.53
N LYS A 256 1.88 -16.74 11.29
CA LYS A 256 1.88 -18.11 10.74
C LYS A 256 0.48 -18.58 10.41
N LEU A 257 -0.48 -18.33 11.31
CA LEU A 257 -1.88 -18.68 11.10
C LEU A 257 -2.60 -17.67 10.20
N GLY A 258 -2.08 -16.44 10.11
CA GLY A 258 -2.72 -15.34 9.39
C GLY A 258 -4.00 -14.89 10.06
N ILE A 259 -3.99 -14.71 11.39
CA ILE A 259 -5.19 -14.36 12.16
C ILE A 259 -4.97 -13.04 12.89
N ASN A 260 -5.87 -12.09 12.64
CA ASN A 260 -6.02 -10.81 13.31
C ASN A 260 -7.27 -10.87 14.22
N ASP A 261 -7.06 -11.17 15.50
CA ASP A 261 -8.13 -11.38 16.48
C ASP A 261 -7.69 -10.89 17.87
N LEU A 262 -8.51 -10.05 18.50
CA LEU A 262 -8.26 -9.55 19.86
C LEU A 262 -8.09 -10.67 20.90
N LYS A 263 -8.63 -11.85 20.64
CA LYS A 263 -8.62 -13.02 21.54
C LYS A 263 -7.53 -14.04 21.17
N ILE A 264 -6.69 -13.76 20.17
CA ILE A 264 -5.64 -14.70 19.71
C ILE A 264 -4.61 -15.02 20.80
N TYR A 265 -4.38 -14.08 21.73
CA TYR A 265 -3.45 -14.24 22.85
C TYR A 265 -4.17 -14.04 24.19
N ASN A 266 -4.00 -15.01 25.10
CA ASN A 266 -4.55 -14.95 26.45
C ASN A 266 -3.51 -14.45 27.47
N HIS A 267 -3.23 -13.14 27.42
CA HIS A 267 -2.24 -12.49 28.29
C HIS A 267 -2.63 -12.54 29.78
N GLU A 268 -3.93 -12.43 30.07
CA GLU A 268 -4.43 -12.45 31.45
C GLU A 268 -4.21 -13.81 32.11
N LEU A 269 -4.49 -14.90 31.39
CA LEU A 269 -4.20 -16.26 31.87
C LEU A 269 -2.71 -16.47 32.11
N MET A 270 -1.86 -15.95 31.22
CA MET A 270 -0.40 -16.19 31.28
C MET A 270 0.30 -15.34 32.34
N PHE A 271 -0.09 -14.07 32.49
CA PHE A 271 0.66 -13.09 33.27
C PHE A 271 -0.16 -12.46 34.42
N GLY A 272 -1.46 -12.75 34.51
CA GLY A 272 -2.35 -12.10 35.48
C GLY A 272 -2.59 -10.61 35.19
N VAL A 273 -2.30 -10.15 33.97
CA VAL A 273 -2.41 -8.74 33.56
C VAL A 273 -3.18 -8.63 32.25
N SER A 274 -4.18 -7.74 32.23
CA SER A 274 -4.88 -7.36 31.00
C SER A 274 -4.09 -6.32 30.21
N VAL A 275 -3.94 -6.56 28.91
CA VAL A 275 -3.37 -5.61 27.94
C VAL A 275 -4.45 -4.89 27.11
N LYS A 276 -5.73 -5.05 27.46
CA LYS A 276 -6.89 -4.52 26.73
C LYS A 276 -7.52 -3.29 27.40
N ASN A 277 -6.79 -2.66 28.32
CA ASN A 277 -7.36 -1.62 29.18
C ASN A 277 -7.43 -0.25 28.49
N MET A 278 -6.61 -0.01 27.47
CA MET A 278 -6.59 1.25 26.74
C MET A 278 -7.54 1.19 25.55
N LYS A 279 -8.36 2.23 25.39
CA LYS A 279 -9.19 2.45 24.21
C LYS A 279 -8.35 2.91 23.02
N LYS A 280 -8.93 2.85 21.82
CA LYS A 280 -8.24 3.21 20.57
C LYS A 280 -7.69 4.63 20.54
N ASP A 281 -8.42 5.60 21.09
CA ASP A 281 -7.98 6.99 21.22
C ASP A 281 -6.81 7.13 22.19
N GLU A 282 -6.87 6.47 23.34
CA GLU A 282 -5.78 6.45 24.32
C GLU A 282 -4.52 5.84 23.71
N ARG A 283 -4.64 4.73 22.98
CA ARG A 283 -3.48 4.09 22.30
C ARG A 283 -2.83 5.02 21.27
N LEU A 284 -3.62 5.80 20.53
CA LEU A 284 -3.11 6.81 19.60
C LEU A 284 -2.43 7.99 20.33
N ILE A 285 -2.99 8.44 21.47
CA ILE A 285 -2.46 9.59 22.22
C ILE A 285 -1.15 9.23 22.93
N PHE A 286 -1.07 8.04 23.53
CA PHE A 286 0.08 7.60 24.32
C PHE A 286 1.14 6.86 23.49
N GLY A 287 0.94 6.74 22.16
CA GLY A 287 1.93 6.15 21.25
C GLY A 287 2.03 4.62 21.32
N ASP A 288 1.00 3.93 21.82
CA ASP A 288 0.93 2.47 21.84
C ASP A 288 0.55 1.89 20.47
N SER A 289 -0.27 2.62 19.70
CA SER A 289 -0.75 2.16 18.40
C SER A 289 -0.87 3.31 17.40
N MET A 290 -0.60 3.01 16.14
CA MET A 290 -0.73 3.88 14.98
C MET A 290 -0.79 3.01 13.71
N MET A 291 -1.06 3.61 12.56
CA MET A 291 -1.05 2.88 11.30
C MET A 291 0.37 2.44 10.91
N THR A 292 0.61 1.13 10.81
CA THR A 292 1.92 0.52 10.57
C THR A 292 1.97 -0.39 9.34
N HIS A 293 0.83 -0.71 8.72
CA HIS A 293 0.83 -1.50 7.48
C HIS A 293 -0.41 -1.25 6.63
N ALA A 294 -0.27 -1.44 5.32
CA ALA A 294 -1.36 -1.36 4.35
C ALA A 294 -1.60 -2.71 3.69
N MET A 295 -2.86 -3.10 3.54
CA MET A 295 -3.29 -4.38 2.96
C MET A 295 -4.57 -4.19 2.15
N VAL A 296 -5.15 -5.29 1.62
CA VAL A 296 -6.36 -5.25 0.80
C VAL A 296 -7.45 -6.16 1.37
N ILE A 297 -8.65 -5.65 1.59
CA ILE A 297 -9.82 -6.45 2.00
C ILE A 297 -10.52 -6.97 0.74
N THR A 298 -10.76 -8.28 0.69
CA THR A 298 -11.27 -8.98 -0.51
C THR A 298 -12.59 -9.71 -0.28
N ALA A 299 -12.97 -9.99 0.97
CA ALA A 299 -14.26 -10.58 1.31
C ALA A 299 -14.67 -10.23 2.75
N PHE A 300 -15.93 -10.45 3.08
CA PHE A 300 -16.44 -10.35 4.44
C PHE A 300 -17.54 -11.38 4.71
N THR A 301 -17.84 -11.60 5.98
CA THR A 301 -18.96 -12.44 6.44
C THR A 301 -19.87 -11.58 7.30
N LYS A 302 -21.15 -11.51 6.96
CA LYS A 302 -22.18 -10.90 7.82
C LYS A 302 -22.51 -11.85 8.97
N LYS A 303 -22.97 -11.30 10.10
CA LYS A 303 -23.62 -12.13 11.12
C LYS A 303 -24.96 -12.65 10.59
N GLU A 304 -25.48 -13.70 11.23
CA GLU A 304 -26.71 -14.38 10.80
C GLU A 304 -27.91 -13.41 10.73
N GLU A 305 -28.01 -12.51 11.71
CA GLU A 305 -28.98 -11.43 11.70
C GLU A 305 -28.39 -10.18 11.01
N PRO A 306 -29.00 -9.68 9.91
CA PRO A 306 -28.43 -8.60 9.08
C PRO A 306 -28.09 -7.31 9.83
N ASP A 307 -28.81 -7.02 10.92
CA ASP A 307 -28.66 -5.80 11.72
C ASP A 307 -27.56 -5.92 12.79
N GLU A 308 -26.96 -7.10 12.98
CA GLU A 308 -25.93 -7.33 14.01
C GLU A 308 -24.49 -7.01 13.54
N GLY A 309 -24.32 -6.62 12.27
CA GLY A 309 -23.05 -6.22 11.68
C GLY A 309 -22.27 -7.37 11.05
N TYR A 310 -20.94 -7.34 11.22
CA TYR A 310 -20.01 -8.23 10.52
C TYR A 310 -19.33 -9.20 11.50
N GLU A 311 -19.00 -10.39 11.04
CA GLU A 311 -18.26 -11.38 11.83
C GLU A 311 -16.76 -11.26 11.58
N LYS A 312 -16.36 -11.25 10.31
CA LYS A 312 -14.97 -11.32 9.88
C LYS A 312 -14.77 -10.84 8.44
N TRP A 313 -13.51 -10.55 8.14
CA TRP A 313 -13.01 -9.96 6.91
C TRP A 313 -11.85 -10.82 6.38
N ARG A 314 -11.80 -11.02 5.07
CA ARG A 314 -10.67 -11.67 4.38
C ARG A 314 -9.73 -10.60 3.86
N VAL A 315 -8.46 -10.72 4.22
CA VAL A 315 -7.42 -9.75 3.88
C VAL A 315 -6.37 -10.42 2.99
N GLU A 316 -6.03 -9.81 1.87
CA GLU A 316 -4.85 -10.12 1.07
C GLU A 316 -3.67 -9.28 1.56
N ASN A 317 -2.54 -9.94 1.78
CA ASN A 317 -1.30 -9.29 2.21
C ASN A 317 -0.19 -9.53 1.18
N SER A 318 0.89 -8.76 1.28
CA SER A 318 2.00 -8.73 0.33
C SER A 318 3.27 -9.44 0.79
N TRP A 319 3.17 -10.33 1.77
CA TRP A 319 4.32 -11.05 2.35
C TRP A 319 4.53 -12.45 1.75
N GLY A 320 4.11 -12.64 0.50
CA GLY A 320 4.18 -13.91 -0.21
C GLY A 320 3.17 -14.97 0.26
N GLU A 321 3.19 -16.13 -0.40
CA GLU A 321 2.22 -17.21 -0.14
C GLU A 321 2.56 -18.09 1.08
N ASP A 322 3.77 -17.95 1.63
CA ASP A 322 4.26 -18.79 2.74
C ASP A 322 3.69 -18.39 4.11
N ARG A 323 2.97 -17.25 4.18
CA ARG A 323 2.37 -16.73 5.41
C ARG A 323 0.85 -16.84 5.40
N GLY A 324 0.27 -17.05 6.58
CA GLY A 324 -1.17 -17.21 6.74
C GLY A 324 -1.74 -18.34 5.89
N ASN A 325 -2.88 -18.07 5.25
CA ASN A 325 -3.50 -18.98 4.30
C ASN A 325 -3.20 -18.54 2.87
N LYS A 326 -2.03 -18.93 2.33
CA LYS A 326 -1.58 -18.57 0.98
C LYS A 326 -1.49 -17.06 0.77
N GLY A 327 -0.91 -16.35 1.73
CA GLY A 327 -0.79 -14.89 1.73
C GLY A 327 -2.02 -14.14 2.25
N TYR A 328 -3.12 -14.85 2.54
CA TYR A 328 -4.34 -14.26 3.10
C TYR A 328 -4.42 -14.37 4.62
N LEU A 329 -5.06 -13.38 5.22
CA LEU A 329 -5.36 -13.29 6.65
C LEU A 329 -6.87 -13.31 6.88
N LEU A 330 -7.27 -13.83 8.04
CA LEU A 330 -8.60 -13.69 8.62
C LEU A 330 -8.55 -12.60 9.68
N MET A 331 -9.38 -11.58 9.52
CA MET A 331 -9.50 -10.45 10.43
C MET A 331 -10.89 -10.43 11.05
N THR A 332 -10.99 -10.53 12.36
CA THR A 332 -12.28 -10.41 13.07
C THR A 332 -12.81 -8.97 13.01
N ASP A 333 -14.13 -8.80 13.11
CA ASP A 333 -14.74 -7.46 13.11
C ASP A 333 -14.32 -6.61 14.33
N ASP A 334 -14.13 -7.23 15.48
CA ASP A 334 -13.58 -6.57 16.67
C ASP A 334 -12.16 -6.03 16.41
N TRP A 335 -11.32 -6.79 15.69
CA TRP A 335 -9.99 -6.34 15.32
C TRP A 335 -10.05 -5.16 14.33
N PHE A 336 -10.99 -5.18 13.38
CA PHE A 336 -11.25 -4.04 12.50
C PHE A 336 -11.52 -2.79 13.34
N SER A 337 -12.46 -2.87 14.29
CA SER A 337 -12.82 -1.76 15.17
C SER A 337 -11.60 -1.12 15.86
N GLU A 338 -10.74 -1.97 16.41
CA GLU A 338 -9.63 -1.52 17.29
C GLU A 338 -8.39 -1.04 16.53
N PHE A 339 -8.07 -1.63 15.37
CA PHE A 339 -6.76 -1.46 14.73
C PHE A 339 -6.78 -1.07 13.26
N VAL A 340 -7.95 -0.96 12.60
CA VAL A 340 -8.06 -0.33 11.27
C VAL A 340 -8.26 1.18 11.43
N TYR A 341 -7.44 1.96 10.73
CA TYR A 341 -7.45 3.43 10.83
C TYR A 341 -7.89 4.11 9.55
N GLU A 342 -7.71 3.48 8.39
CA GLU A 342 -7.93 4.10 7.08
C GLU A 342 -8.49 3.08 6.11
N VAL A 343 -9.45 3.49 5.27
CA VAL A 343 -9.94 2.74 4.11
C VAL A 343 -10.09 3.68 2.91
N VAL A 344 -9.83 3.16 1.71
CA VAL A 344 -9.99 3.91 0.46
C VAL A 344 -11.14 3.31 -0.34
N ILE A 345 -12.18 4.11 -0.57
CA ILE A 345 -13.47 3.67 -1.13
C ILE A 345 -13.80 4.49 -2.37
N ASP A 346 -14.44 3.88 -3.37
CA ASP A 346 -14.99 4.63 -4.49
C ASP A 346 -16.14 5.56 -4.04
N ARG A 347 -16.12 6.80 -4.53
CA ARG A 347 -17.12 7.84 -4.22
C ARG A 347 -18.57 7.35 -4.41
N LYS A 348 -18.84 6.44 -5.36
CA LYS A 348 -20.19 5.93 -5.61
C LYS A 348 -20.82 5.20 -4.42
N HIS A 349 -20.02 4.72 -3.47
CA HIS A 349 -20.52 4.05 -2.26
C HIS A 349 -20.68 5.00 -1.08
N VAL A 350 -20.06 6.17 -1.12
CA VAL A 350 -19.98 7.09 0.00
C VAL A 350 -21.17 8.05 -0.03
N PRO A 351 -21.94 8.20 1.08
CA PRO A 351 -23.06 9.14 1.13
C PRO A 351 -22.63 10.58 0.82
N GLU A 352 -23.52 11.36 0.21
CA GLU A 352 -23.22 12.72 -0.24
C GLU A 352 -22.79 13.61 0.93
N GLU A 353 -23.45 13.50 2.09
CA GLU A 353 -23.11 14.25 3.30
C GLU A 353 -21.68 13.97 3.80
N VAL A 354 -21.14 12.78 3.51
CA VAL A 354 -19.76 12.42 3.83
C VAL A 354 -18.82 12.96 2.75
N LEU A 355 -19.22 12.96 1.48
CA LEU A 355 -18.44 13.54 0.39
C LEU A 355 -18.31 15.07 0.49
N GLU A 356 -19.33 15.75 1.00
CA GLU A 356 -19.33 17.20 1.25
C GLU A 356 -18.20 17.62 2.22
N VAL A 357 -17.78 16.73 3.14
CA VAL A 357 -16.63 16.97 4.04
C VAL A 357 -15.35 17.29 3.25
N LEU A 358 -15.18 16.74 2.05
CA LEU A 358 -14.01 16.98 1.21
C LEU A 358 -13.92 18.41 0.66
N GLN A 359 -15.00 19.20 0.77
CA GLN A 359 -15.05 20.60 0.36
C GLN A 359 -14.68 21.57 1.49
N GLN A 360 -14.51 21.08 2.71
CA GLN A 360 -14.11 21.88 3.87
C GLN A 360 -12.63 22.29 3.76
N GLU A 361 -12.26 23.36 4.47
CA GLU A 361 -10.83 23.66 4.69
C GLU A 361 -10.27 22.63 5.68
N PRO A 362 -9.22 21.87 5.32
CA PRO A 362 -8.72 20.81 6.17
C PRO A 362 -8.04 21.37 7.43
N ILE A 363 -8.37 20.78 8.58
CA ILE A 363 -7.68 21.04 9.84
C ILE A 363 -6.28 20.44 9.76
N CYS A 364 -5.26 21.28 9.93
CA CYS A 364 -3.86 20.87 9.86
C CYS A 364 -3.39 20.28 11.19
N LEU A 365 -3.06 19.00 11.19
CA LEU A 365 -2.44 18.27 12.29
C LEU A 365 -0.91 18.44 12.24
N PRO A 366 -0.20 18.37 13.38
CA PRO A 366 1.25 18.50 13.40
C PRO A 366 1.94 17.38 12.60
N ALA A 367 3.14 17.63 12.08
CA ALA A 367 3.84 16.69 11.20
C ALA A 367 4.14 15.31 11.83
N TRP A 368 4.22 15.24 13.16
CA TRP A 368 4.46 14.00 13.92
C TRP A 368 3.16 13.33 14.39
N ASP A 369 2.00 13.76 13.91
CA ASP A 369 0.72 13.17 14.29
C ASP A 369 0.66 11.68 13.87
N PRO A 370 0.16 10.76 14.72
CA PRO A 370 0.12 9.33 14.40
C PRO A 370 -0.73 8.97 13.18
N MET A 371 -1.66 9.84 12.76
CA MET A 371 -2.42 9.66 11.51
C MET A 371 -1.58 9.95 10.26
N GLY A 372 -0.36 10.46 10.39
CA GLY A 372 0.57 10.63 9.28
C GLY A 372 1.44 9.39 8.99
N ALA A 373 1.47 8.41 9.89
CA ALA A 373 2.27 7.20 9.71
C ALA A 373 1.71 6.35 8.56
N LEU A 374 2.53 6.02 7.55
CA LEU A 374 2.15 5.13 6.44
C LEU A 374 3.15 4.01 6.33
N ALA A 375 2.81 2.96 7.06
CA ALA A 375 3.56 1.74 7.25
C ALA A 375 4.99 1.94 7.81
N HIS A 376 5.37 1.15 8.80
CA HIS A 376 6.65 1.31 9.53
C HIS A 376 7.41 -0.01 9.60
#